data_AF-A0A497B151-F1
#
_entry.id   AF-A0A497B151-F1
#
_cell.length_a   1.000
_cell.length_b   1.000
_cell.length_c   1.000
_cell.angle_alpha   90.00
_cell.angle_beta   90.00
_cell.angle_gamma   90.00
#
_symmetry.space_group_name_H-M   'P 1'
#
loop_
_entity.id
_entity.type
_entity.pdbx_description
1 polymer ?
#
loop_
_entity_poly.entity_id
_entity_poly.type
_entity_poly.pdbx_seq_one_letter_code
_entity_poly.pdbx_strand_id
1 'polypeptide(L)'
;MKEPIIFRRDDCLSHEQAMYWKDLLYRTVKVGTEVEFAMPKGVKKDDFLLPLVERLQPTRDLTNLGQYGVLDIISEHCGLEVQIIGRQPYYPALMEQYRAILDPLVERGVRARATCGLHYHTLTIGLSEPTPEIVLANVWNLTRRYAPYLRFLTSGGDCSEALCRRRNYTSHLEMVRHTPGVYSMREIYQLLHESKRVPEHQNFLNLEHVTFTDDGEVRDFHIEFRFPDADLAPSSIVAKTFLFLAVLLKAVEMSQYGVIHVGRVREWRRKVELLDMLSNNEGNLATSDTSGVTPEVIDELRTGCRELLELLKPVFVRFARVGYEGSEDHPAFEVLSLLAETPLSLLRASGRDWIEIEQLLSERAAVTSTEWDKSDRRLIRVIELAELTDHAAPEAWKWETARELFLTPQELERRLERLDDWRGLKWDTELGTMIFLG
;
A
#
# COMPACT_ATOMS: atom_id res chain seq x y z
N MET A 1 -5.36 11.46 19.60
CA MET A 1 -6.31 10.35 19.35
C MET A 1 -6.30 9.40 20.54
N LYS A 2 -7.47 8.93 20.99
CA LYS A 2 -7.60 7.93 22.06
C LYS A 2 -7.31 6.54 21.48
N GLU A 3 -6.58 5.71 22.21
CA GLU A 3 -6.25 4.34 21.83
C GLU A 3 -7.44 3.62 21.16
N PRO A 4 -7.21 2.81 20.11
CA PRO A 4 -8.25 1.95 19.56
C PRO A 4 -8.93 1.22 20.71
N ILE A 5 -10.26 1.20 20.71
CA ILE A 5 -10.97 0.29 21.62
C ILE A 5 -10.66 -1.12 21.09
N ILE A 6 -10.27 -2.03 21.96
CA ILE A 6 -9.91 -3.40 21.56
C ILE A 6 -10.81 -4.36 22.32
N PHE A 7 -11.45 -5.26 21.57
CA PHE A 7 -12.18 -6.38 22.13
C PHE A 7 -11.17 -7.47 22.47
N ARG A 8 -11.12 -7.88 23.74
CA ARG A 8 -10.36 -9.06 24.12
C ARG A 8 -10.95 -10.28 23.43
N ARG A 9 -10.08 -11.09 22.85
CA ARG A 9 -10.38 -12.45 22.41
C ARG A 9 -9.35 -13.39 23.04
N ASP A 10 -9.68 -14.67 23.06
CA ASP A 10 -8.81 -15.69 23.65
C ASP A 10 -7.70 -16.14 22.68
N ASP A 11 -7.78 -15.73 21.40
CA ASP A 11 -6.85 -16.05 20.32
C ASP A 11 -5.88 -14.90 19.98
N CYS A 12 -5.60 -14.02 20.95
CA CYS A 12 -4.57 -12.98 20.80
C CYS A 12 -3.18 -13.59 20.54
N LEU A 13 -2.40 -12.92 19.70
CA LEU A 13 -1.00 -13.30 19.47
C LEU A 13 -0.14 -12.92 20.69
N SER A 14 0.83 -13.75 21.03
CA SER A 14 1.94 -13.32 21.88
C SER A 14 2.80 -12.29 21.14
N HIS A 15 3.65 -11.57 21.87
CA HIS A 15 4.60 -10.65 21.26
C HIS A 15 5.51 -11.32 20.23
N GLU A 16 6.02 -12.51 20.57
CA GLU A 16 6.88 -13.31 19.71
C GLU A 16 6.14 -13.77 18.44
N GLN A 17 4.88 -14.22 18.59
CA GLN A 17 4.05 -14.61 17.44
C GLN A 17 3.77 -13.42 16.53
N ALA A 18 3.47 -12.25 17.08
CA ALA A 18 3.20 -11.07 16.26
C ALA A 18 4.46 -10.59 15.52
N MET A 19 5.63 -10.63 16.16
CA MET A 19 6.90 -10.34 15.48
C MET A 19 7.17 -11.36 14.36
N TYR A 20 6.98 -12.65 14.64
CA TYR A 20 7.10 -13.73 13.66
C TYR A 20 6.20 -13.49 12.43
N TRP A 21 4.90 -13.30 12.65
CA TRP A 21 3.94 -13.08 11.58
C TRP A 21 4.19 -11.80 10.80
N LYS A 22 4.60 -10.72 11.47
CA LYS A 22 4.91 -9.45 10.82
C LYS A 22 6.12 -9.59 9.90
N ASP A 23 7.13 -10.34 10.32
CA ASP A 23 8.34 -10.58 9.53
C ASP A 23 8.09 -11.56 8.38
N LEU A 24 7.37 -12.65 8.64
CA LEU A 24 7.01 -13.63 7.62
C LEU A 24 6.16 -12.98 6.53
N LEU A 25 5.07 -12.30 6.90
CA LEU A 25 4.17 -11.66 5.93
C LEU A 25 4.87 -10.53 5.17
N TYR A 26 5.74 -9.74 5.80
CA TYR A 26 6.52 -8.74 5.07
C TYR A 26 7.41 -9.34 3.97
N ARG A 27 7.90 -10.57 4.17
CA ARG A 27 8.77 -11.27 3.21
C ARG A 27 7.99 -12.05 2.15
N THR A 28 6.81 -12.55 2.47
CA THR A 28 6.07 -13.47 1.60
C THR A 28 4.89 -12.82 0.88
N VAL A 29 4.35 -11.71 1.41
CA VAL A 29 3.22 -11.02 0.80
C VAL A 29 3.62 -10.43 -0.54
N LYS A 30 2.80 -10.72 -1.53
CA LYS A 30 2.83 -10.11 -2.85
C LYS A 30 1.61 -9.22 -2.99
N VAL A 31 1.79 -8.07 -3.63
CA VAL A 31 0.70 -7.16 -3.96
C VAL A 31 0.59 -7.05 -5.47
N GLY A 32 -0.51 -7.57 -6.03
CA GLY A 32 -0.87 -7.45 -7.44
C GLY A 32 -1.94 -6.38 -7.65
N THR A 33 -2.09 -5.90 -8.88
CA THR A 33 -3.11 -4.89 -9.21
C THR A 33 -3.85 -5.20 -10.49
N GLU A 34 -5.08 -4.73 -10.55
CA GLU A 34 -5.92 -4.70 -11.75
C GLU A 34 -6.17 -3.23 -12.10
N VAL A 35 -5.58 -2.76 -13.20
CA VAL A 35 -5.70 -1.37 -13.64
C VAL A 35 -6.74 -1.28 -14.75
N GLU A 36 -7.93 -0.81 -14.41
CA GLU A 36 -8.99 -0.59 -15.38
C GLU A 36 -8.92 0.82 -15.99
N PHE A 37 -9.12 0.90 -17.31
CA PHE A 37 -9.22 2.19 -18.00
C PHE A 37 -10.13 2.12 -19.21
N ALA A 38 -10.71 3.28 -19.55
CA ALA A 38 -11.46 3.44 -20.78
C ALA A 38 -10.53 3.80 -21.94
N MET A 39 -10.76 3.18 -23.10
CA MET A 39 -10.06 3.49 -24.34
C MET A 39 -10.24 4.97 -24.75
N PRO A 40 -9.34 5.51 -25.60
CA PRO A 40 -9.50 6.86 -26.14
C PRO A 40 -10.83 7.00 -26.90
N LYS A 41 -11.39 8.22 -26.94
CA LYS A 41 -12.68 8.46 -27.62
C LYS A 41 -12.56 8.13 -29.12
N GLY A 42 -13.50 7.34 -29.63
CA GLY A 42 -13.60 7.03 -31.06
C GLY A 42 -12.62 5.98 -31.57
N VAL A 43 -11.76 5.43 -30.71
CA VAL A 43 -10.83 4.34 -31.08
C VAL A 43 -11.54 2.99 -30.96
N LYS A 44 -11.42 2.14 -31.99
CA LYS A 44 -11.96 0.77 -31.93
C LYS A 44 -11.07 -0.09 -31.06
N LYS A 45 -11.69 -1.06 -30.39
CA LYS A 45 -11.00 -1.95 -29.47
C LYS A 45 -9.85 -2.70 -30.11
N ASP A 46 -10.05 -3.26 -31.31
CA ASP A 46 -9.03 -4.06 -31.98
C ASP A 46 -7.81 -3.22 -32.39
N ASP A 47 -8.03 -1.95 -32.72
CA ASP A 47 -6.98 -0.98 -33.08
C ASP A 47 -6.13 -0.57 -31.85
N PHE A 48 -6.64 -0.77 -30.63
CA PHE A 48 -5.96 -0.43 -29.39
C PHE A 48 -5.36 -1.65 -28.68
N LEU A 49 -6.13 -2.75 -28.59
CA LEU A 49 -5.79 -3.93 -27.82
C LEU A 49 -4.58 -4.66 -28.40
N LEU A 50 -4.53 -4.90 -29.71
CA LEU A 50 -3.41 -5.63 -30.33
C LEU A 50 -2.07 -4.91 -30.13
N PRO A 51 -1.94 -3.59 -30.44
CA PRO A 51 -0.72 -2.86 -30.14
C PRO A 51 -0.37 -2.80 -28.64
N LEU A 52 -1.36 -2.84 -27.75
CA LEU A 52 -1.11 -2.85 -26.32
C LEU A 52 -0.56 -4.21 -25.86
N VAL A 53 -1.13 -5.32 -26.35
CA VAL A 53 -0.65 -6.68 -26.10
C VAL A 53 0.78 -6.85 -26.60
N GLU A 54 1.09 -6.35 -27.81
CA GLU A 54 2.46 -6.36 -28.35
C GLU A 54 3.44 -5.55 -27.49
N ARG A 55 2.98 -4.41 -26.93
CA ARG A 55 3.80 -3.53 -26.10
C ARG A 55 4.06 -4.09 -24.71
N LEU A 56 3.02 -4.58 -24.04
CA LEU A 56 3.08 -5.04 -22.64
C LEU A 56 3.41 -6.52 -22.48
N GLN A 57 3.32 -7.30 -23.57
CA GLN A 57 3.74 -8.71 -23.63
C GLN A 57 3.19 -9.55 -22.45
N PRO A 58 1.84 -9.63 -22.29
CA PRO A 58 1.24 -10.39 -21.20
C PRO A 58 1.68 -11.86 -21.26
N THR A 59 2.08 -12.43 -20.12
CA THR A 59 2.62 -13.79 -20.09
C THR A 59 1.55 -14.87 -20.06
N ARG A 60 0.37 -14.55 -19.53
CA ARG A 60 -0.74 -15.48 -19.23
C ARG A 60 -0.30 -16.67 -18.38
N ASP A 61 0.76 -16.48 -17.61
CA ASP A 61 1.38 -17.48 -16.77
C ASP A 61 1.86 -16.81 -15.47
N LEU A 62 1.18 -17.13 -14.37
CA LEU A 62 1.50 -16.60 -13.03
C LEU A 62 2.91 -16.97 -12.56
N THR A 63 3.54 -17.98 -13.15
CA THR A 63 4.91 -18.41 -12.83
C THR A 63 5.97 -17.67 -13.65
N ASN A 64 5.57 -16.98 -14.72
CA ASN A 64 6.45 -16.20 -15.56
C ASN A 64 6.10 -14.71 -15.45
N LEU A 65 6.97 -13.95 -14.79
CA LEU A 65 6.78 -12.51 -14.62
C LEU A 65 6.91 -11.73 -15.94
N GLY A 66 7.60 -12.26 -16.96
CA GLY A 66 7.90 -11.50 -18.17
C GLY A 66 8.65 -10.19 -17.88
N GLN A 67 8.66 -9.29 -18.87
CA GLN A 67 9.37 -8.01 -18.74
C GLN A 67 8.67 -7.05 -17.77
N TYR A 68 7.35 -6.90 -17.90
CA TYR A 68 6.57 -5.89 -17.19
C TYR A 68 5.70 -6.46 -16.05
N GLY A 69 5.74 -7.77 -15.78
CA GLY A 69 4.88 -8.37 -14.75
C GLY A 69 3.40 -8.42 -15.14
N VAL A 70 3.04 -8.24 -16.41
CA VAL A 70 1.64 -8.26 -16.86
C VAL A 70 1.20 -9.71 -17.08
N LEU A 71 0.15 -10.12 -16.38
CA LEU A 71 -0.47 -11.44 -16.52
C LEU A 71 -1.31 -11.49 -17.79
N ASP A 72 -2.29 -10.61 -17.91
CA ASP A 72 -3.20 -10.56 -19.05
C ASP A 72 -3.74 -9.15 -19.26
N ILE A 73 -4.37 -8.95 -20.41
CA ILE A 73 -5.12 -7.74 -20.74
C ILE A 73 -6.52 -8.16 -21.15
N ILE A 74 -7.47 -7.97 -20.25
CA ILE A 74 -8.84 -8.42 -20.44
C ILE A 74 -9.73 -7.26 -20.89
N SER A 75 -10.81 -7.62 -21.58
CA SER A 75 -11.83 -6.66 -21.96
C SER A 75 -12.93 -6.66 -20.93
N GLU A 76 -13.17 -5.48 -20.36
CA GLU A 76 -14.23 -5.27 -19.40
C GLU A 76 -15.36 -4.45 -20.00
N HIS A 77 -16.53 -4.49 -19.35
CA HIS A 77 -17.73 -3.77 -19.81
C HIS A 77 -17.49 -2.27 -20.03
N CYS A 78 -16.52 -1.69 -19.32
CA CYS A 78 -16.22 -0.27 -19.31
C CYS A 78 -14.94 0.14 -20.09
N GLY A 79 -14.18 -0.83 -20.59
CA GLY A 79 -12.88 -0.58 -21.22
C GLY A 79 -11.99 -1.81 -21.27
N LEU A 80 -10.73 -1.64 -20.85
CA LEU A 80 -9.75 -2.72 -20.71
C LEU A 80 -9.23 -2.73 -19.28
N GLU A 81 -8.81 -3.90 -18.83
CA GLU A 81 -8.12 -4.10 -17.56
C GLU A 81 -6.77 -4.74 -17.83
N VAL A 82 -5.72 -4.17 -17.24
CA VAL A 82 -4.39 -4.76 -17.23
C VAL A 82 -4.19 -5.44 -15.89
N GLN A 83 -4.04 -6.76 -15.90
CA GLN A 83 -3.81 -7.57 -14.71
C GLN A 83 -2.31 -7.71 -14.49
N ILE A 84 -1.83 -7.28 -13.33
CA ILE A 84 -0.41 -7.27 -12.98
C ILE A 84 -0.13 -8.30 -11.90
N ILE A 85 0.81 -9.20 -12.19
CA ILE A 85 1.25 -10.26 -11.27
C ILE A 85 1.84 -9.61 -10.03
N GLY A 86 1.32 -10.03 -8.87
CA GLY A 86 1.79 -9.54 -7.59
C GLY A 86 3.27 -9.83 -7.34
N ARG A 87 3.96 -8.84 -6.78
CA ARG A 87 5.37 -8.94 -6.37
C ARG A 87 5.51 -8.49 -4.92
N GLN A 88 6.60 -8.89 -4.29
CA GLN A 88 6.98 -8.30 -3.01
C GLN A 88 7.24 -6.80 -3.23
N PRO A 89 6.60 -5.90 -2.48
CA PRO A 89 6.75 -4.47 -2.74
C PRO A 89 8.18 -3.98 -2.49
N TYR A 90 8.81 -3.48 -3.55
CA TYR A 90 10.08 -2.75 -3.51
C TYR A 90 9.95 -1.50 -4.38
N TYR A 91 10.02 -0.33 -3.76
CA TYR A 91 9.52 0.91 -4.37
C TYR A 91 10.22 1.27 -5.70
N PRO A 92 11.56 1.23 -5.84
CA PRO A 92 12.20 1.58 -7.11
C PRO A 92 11.79 0.65 -8.26
N ALA A 93 11.74 -0.66 -8.01
CA ALA A 93 11.36 -1.64 -9.03
C ALA A 93 9.89 -1.52 -9.42
N LEU A 94 9.00 -1.27 -8.44
CA LEU A 94 7.60 -1.01 -8.73
C LEU A 94 7.42 0.29 -9.52
N MET A 95 8.13 1.37 -9.18
CA MET A 95 8.06 2.62 -9.94
C MET A 95 8.48 2.45 -11.39
N GLU A 96 9.59 1.74 -11.65
CA GLU A 96 10.02 1.41 -13.01
C GLU A 96 8.96 0.59 -13.76
N GLN A 97 8.41 -0.43 -13.10
CA GLN A 97 7.39 -1.29 -13.67
C GLN A 97 6.11 -0.52 -14.03
N TYR A 98 5.55 0.25 -13.09
CA TYR A 98 4.28 0.97 -13.31
C TYR A 98 4.44 2.14 -14.30
N ARG A 99 5.59 2.81 -14.37
CA ARG A 99 5.87 3.78 -15.44
C ARG A 99 5.90 3.11 -16.81
N ALA A 100 6.60 1.98 -16.92
CA ALA A 100 6.67 1.24 -18.18
C ALA A 100 5.30 0.75 -18.67
N ILE A 101 4.35 0.51 -17.74
CA ILE A 101 2.97 0.12 -18.07
C ILE A 101 2.10 1.33 -18.38
N LEU A 102 2.11 2.36 -17.53
CA LEU A 102 1.15 3.47 -17.59
C LEU A 102 1.54 4.59 -18.55
N ASP A 103 2.82 4.93 -18.70
CA ASP A 103 3.24 6.03 -19.57
C ASP A 103 2.76 5.80 -21.02
N PRO A 104 2.93 4.59 -21.62
CA PRO A 104 2.40 4.33 -22.95
C PRO A 104 0.87 4.39 -23.04
N LEU A 105 0.16 4.11 -21.95
CA LEU A 105 -1.30 4.22 -21.91
C LEU A 105 -1.73 5.70 -21.90
N VAL A 106 -1.10 6.52 -21.07
CA VAL A 106 -1.35 7.96 -20.98
C VAL A 106 -1.01 8.65 -22.30
N GLU A 107 0.15 8.35 -22.91
CA GLU A 107 0.55 8.87 -24.23
C GLU A 107 -0.47 8.57 -25.33
N ARG A 108 -1.15 7.42 -25.24
CA ARG A 108 -2.20 7.01 -26.18
C ARG A 108 -3.58 7.57 -25.85
N GLY A 109 -3.71 8.35 -24.77
CA GLY A 109 -4.94 9.04 -24.41
C GLY A 109 -6.02 8.15 -23.77
N VAL A 110 -5.62 7.11 -23.01
CA VAL A 110 -6.59 6.37 -22.17
C VAL A 110 -7.20 7.28 -21.10
N ARG A 111 -8.32 6.85 -20.53
CA ARG A 111 -9.11 7.69 -19.63
C ARG A 111 -9.53 6.91 -18.40
N ALA A 112 -9.22 7.44 -17.23
CA ALA A 112 -9.80 7.02 -15.96
C ALA A 112 -11.24 7.51 -15.86
N ARG A 113 -12.21 6.61 -16.11
CA ARG A 113 -13.65 6.89 -16.00
C ARG A 113 -14.19 6.39 -14.67
N ALA A 114 -15.32 6.93 -14.24
CA ALA A 114 -16.02 6.48 -13.03
C ALA A 114 -16.53 5.03 -13.08
N THR A 115 -16.55 4.39 -14.25
CA THR A 115 -16.82 2.96 -14.39
C THR A 115 -15.59 2.07 -14.18
N CYS A 116 -14.40 2.67 -14.11
CA CYS A 116 -13.13 1.97 -13.99
C CYS A 116 -12.68 2.00 -12.52
N GLY A 117 -12.23 0.86 -12.02
CA GLY A 117 -11.63 0.69 -10.71
C GLY A 117 -10.12 0.51 -10.76
N LEU A 118 -9.53 0.50 -9.57
CA LEU A 118 -8.20 -0.04 -9.34
C LEU A 118 -8.32 -1.04 -8.20
N HIS A 119 -7.97 -2.30 -8.45
CA HIS A 119 -8.06 -3.35 -7.44
C HIS A 119 -6.66 -3.74 -6.98
N TYR A 120 -6.52 -3.99 -5.68
CA TYR A 120 -5.26 -4.44 -5.09
C TYR A 120 -5.46 -5.78 -4.42
N HIS A 121 -4.75 -6.79 -4.89
CA HIS A 121 -4.73 -8.11 -4.28
C HIS A 121 -3.53 -8.21 -3.37
N THR A 122 -3.76 -8.40 -2.07
CA THR A 122 -2.71 -8.70 -1.10
C THR A 122 -2.80 -10.18 -0.77
N LEU A 123 -1.77 -10.94 -1.16
CA LEU A 123 -1.80 -12.38 -1.06
C LEU A 123 -0.48 -13.00 -0.63
N THR A 124 -0.54 -14.16 0.01
CA THR A 124 0.62 -15.00 0.31
C THR A 124 0.57 -16.25 -0.55
N ILE A 125 1.54 -16.42 -1.44
CA ILE A 125 1.62 -17.64 -2.28
C ILE A 125 2.49 -18.67 -1.58
N GLY A 126 1.94 -19.87 -1.35
CA GLY A 126 2.69 -21.02 -0.87
C GLY A 126 3.15 -20.90 0.60
N LEU A 127 2.38 -20.21 1.43
CA LEU A 127 2.64 -20.14 2.86
C LEU A 127 2.50 -21.56 3.46
N SER A 128 3.50 -22.01 4.20
CA SER A 128 3.55 -23.37 4.74
C SER A 128 2.61 -23.61 5.92
N GLU A 129 2.13 -22.53 6.54
CA GLU A 129 1.27 -22.56 7.71
C GLU A 129 0.10 -21.57 7.54
N PRO A 130 -1.08 -21.87 8.08
CA PRO A 130 -2.23 -20.99 7.98
C PRO A 130 -2.03 -19.73 8.83
N THR A 131 -2.48 -18.59 8.30
CA THR A 131 -2.43 -17.30 9.00
C THR A 131 -3.51 -17.25 10.10
N PRO A 132 -3.17 -16.78 11.32
CA PRO A 132 -4.13 -16.62 12.40
C PRO A 132 -5.36 -15.81 11.99
N GLU A 133 -6.57 -16.30 12.28
CA GLU A 133 -7.83 -15.65 11.92
C GLU A 133 -7.91 -14.20 12.42
N ILE A 134 -7.37 -13.96 13.62
CA ILE A 134 -7.33 -12.64 14.25
C ILE A 134 -6.60 -11.58 13.37
N VAL A 135 -5.63 -12.00 12.55
CA VAL A 135 -4.95 -11.11 11.60
C VAL A 135 -5.94 -10.63 10.55
N LEU A 136 -6.71 -11.53 9.94
CA LEU A 136 -7.73 -11.18 8.96
C LEU A 136 -8.87 -10.37 9.59
N ALA A 137 -9.29 -10.71 10.82
CA ALA A 137 -10.27 -9.93 11.58
C ALA A 137 -9.80 -8.49 11.82
N ASN A 138 -8.51 -8.30 12.11
CA ASN A 138 -7.94 -6.98 12.31
C ASN A 138 -7.72 -6.21 11.02
N VAL A 139 -7.39 -6.88 9.90
CA VAL A 139 -7.41 -6.23 8.57
C VAL A 139 -8.81 -5.72 8.27
N TRP A 140 -9.83 -6.57 8.41
CA TRP A 140 -11.23 -6.22 8.19
C TRP A 140 -11.65 -5.01 9.04
N ASN A 141 -11.35 -5.02 10.34
CA ASN A 141 -11.73 -3.92 11.23
C ASN A 141 -10.89 -2.66 11.09
N LEU A 142 -9.61 -2.76 10.72
CA LEU A 142 -8.79 -1.59 10.43
C LEU A 142 -9.30 -0.90 9.16
N THR A 143 -9.61 -1.66 8.10
CA THR A 143 -10.26 -1.14 6.90
C THR A 143 -11.62 -0.52 7.23
N ARG A 144 -12.47 -1.18 8.01
CA ARG A 144 -13.77 -0.61 8.44
C ARG A 144 -13.62 0.69 9.20
N ARG A 145 -12.70 0.72 10.18
CA ARG A 145 -12.48 1.88 11.04
C ARG A 145 -12.04 3.10 10.23
N TYR A 146 -11.26 2.90 9.17
CA TYR A 146 -10.75 4.00 8.34
C TYR A 146 -11.41 4.09 6.95
N ALA A 147 -12.50 3.36 6.71
CA ALA A 147 -13.15 3.25 5.40
C ALA A 147 -13.45 4.58 4.69
N PRO A 148 -14.09 5.60 5.32
CA PRO A 148 -14.34 6.88 4.65
C PRO A 148 -13.03 7.59 4.25
N TYR A 149 -11.99 7.49 5.08
CA TYR A 149 -10.71 8.15 4.84
C TYR A 149 -9.90 7.42 3.77
N LEU A 150 -9.91 6.09 3.79
CA LEU A 150 -9.36 5.26 2.73
C LEU A 150 -10.04 5.56 1.40
N ARG A 151 -11.38 5.64 1.38
CA ARG A 151 -12.15 5.99 0.20
C ARG A 151 -11.79 7.37 -0.34
N PHE A 152 -11.67 8.37 0.53
CA PHE A 152 -11.27 9.72 0.16
C PHE A 152 -9.82 9.78 -0.35
N LEU A 153 -8.87 9.17 0.35
CA LEU A 153 -7.45 9.13 -0.02
C LEU A 153 -7.23 8.46 -1.38
N THR A 154 -8.02 7.43 -1.71
CA THR A 154 -7.93 6.70 -2.99
C THR A 154 -8.97 7.15 -4.02
N SER A 155 -9.63 8.29 -3.81
CA SER A 155 -10.64 8.82 -4.73
C SER A 155 -10.01 9.42 -5.99
N GLY A 156 -10.68 9.26 -7.13
CA GLY A 156 -10.12 9.54 -8.46
C GLY A 156 -11.10 10.22 -9.42
N GLY A 157 -12.22 10.75 -8.94
CA GLY A 157 -13.18 11.53 -9.72
C GLY A 157 -12.60 12.81 -10.35
N ASP A 158 -13.37 13.53 -11.16
CA ASP A 158 -12.88 14.70 -11.90
C ASP A 158 -13.68 15.99 -11.68
N CYS A 159 -14.67 15.99 -10.80
CA CYS A 159 -15.33 17.21 -10.33
C CYS A 159 -15.76 17.11 -8.87
N SER A 160 -16.07 18.24 -8.25
CA SER A 160 -16.47 18.36 -6.84
C SER A 160 -17.73 17.57 -6.49
N GLU A 161 -18.66 17.47 -7.43
CA GLU A 161 -19.94 16.76 -7.25
C GLU A 161 -19.81 15.26 -7.58
N ALA A 162 -18.63 14.80 -8.01
CA ALA A 162 -18.37 13.42 -8.38
C ALA A 162 -16.94 12.98 -8.00
N LEU A 163 -16.54 13.16 -6.74
CA LEU A 163 -15.19 12.81 -6.27
C LEU A 163 -14.87 11.32 -6.39
N CYS A 164 -15.90 10.48 -6.40
CA CYS A 164 -15.80 9.03 -6.21
C CYS A 164 -16.65 8.24 -7.23
N ARG A 165 -16.19 7.04 -7.61
CA ARG A 165 -17.04 6.08 -8.36
C ARG A 165 -18.32 5.66 -7.62
N ARG A 166 -19.32 5.16 -8.34
CA ARG A 166 -20.58 4.66 -7.73
C ARG A 166 -20.35 3.47 -6.80
N ARG A 167 -21.19 3.40 -5.76
CA ARG A 167 -21.20 2.31 -4.78
C ARG A 167 -21.48 0.94 -5.41
N ASN A 168 -22.25 0.86 -6.49
CA ASN A 168 -22.50 -0.41 -7.19
C ASN A 168 -21.23 -1.07 -7.77
N TYR A 169 -20.09 -0.39 -7.79
CA TYR A 169 -18.81 -1.01 -8.15
C TYR A 169 -17.92 -1.25 -6.93
N THR A 170 -18.22 -0.62 -5.79
CA THR A 170 -17.45 -0.71 -4.54
C THR A 170 -18.33 -0.42 -3.31
N SER A 171 -19.13 -1.42 -2.97
CA SER A 171 -20.15 -1.32 -1.93
C SER A 171 -19.59 -1.66 -0.56
N HIS A 172 -19.68 -0.70 0.35
CA HIS A 172 -19.32 -0.85 1.76
C HIS A 172 -20.44 -1.42 2.63
N LEU A 173 -21.62 -1.70 2.07
CA LEU A 173 -22.83 -1.94 2.86
C LEU A 173 -22.71 -3.19 3.75
N GLU A 174 -22.17 -4.29 3.21
CA GLU A 174 -21.96 -5.51 4.00
C GLU A 174 -20.76 -5.37 4.95
N MET A 175 -19.69 -4.72 4.49
CA MET A 175 -18.53 -4.42 5.32
C MET A 175 -18.91 -3.60 6.57
N VAL A 176 -19.79 -2.62 6.45
CA VAL A 176 -20.29 -1.84 7.59
C VAL A 176 -21.09 -2.72 8.56
N ARG A 177 -21.90 -3.64 8.03
CA ARG A 177 -22.84 -4.47 8.79
C ARG A 177 -22.15 -5.57 9.60
N HIS A 178 -21.17 -6.25 9.00
CA HIS A 178 -20.60 -7.46 9.57
C HIS A 178 -19.32 -7.18 10.34
N THR A 179 -19.26 -7.66 11.58
CA THR A 179 -18.18 -7.35 12.52
C THR A 179 -17.58 -8.62 13.14
N PRO A 180 -16.25 -8.73 13.23
CA PRO A 180 -15.57 -9.87 13.83
C PRO A 180 -15.65 -9.91 15.36
N GLY A 181 -16.36 -8.95 15.96
CA GLY A 181 -16.79 -9.01 17.36
C GLY A 181 -18.12 -9.75 17.57
N VAL A 182 -18.78 -10.18 16.50
CA VAL A 182 -20.04 -10.94 16.52
C VAL A 182 -19.92 -12.24 15.71
N TYR A 183 -19.21 -12.20 14.59
CA TYR A 183 -19.01 -13.32 13.67
C TYR A 183 -17.53 -13.69 13.59
N SER A 184 -17.20 -14.94 13.30
CA SER A 184 -15.88 -15.31 12.78
C SER A 184 -15.67 -14.78 11.36
N MET A 185 -14.43 -14.64 10.91
CA MET A 185 -14.15 -14.26 9.52
C MET A 185 -14.67 -15.27 8.50
N ARG A 186 -14.77 -16.56 8.86
CA ARG A 186 -15.41 -17.59 8.02
C ARG A 186 -16.90 -17.32 7.83
N GLU A 187 -17.61 -16.95 8.90
CA GLU A 187 -19.01 -16.56 8.80
C GLU A 187 -19.19 -15.25 8.03
N ILE A 188 -18.30 -14.27 8.22
CA ILE A 188 -18.31 -13.04 7.42
C ILE A 188 -18.12 -13.37 5.94
N TYR A 189 -17.15 -14.21 5.58
CA TYR A 189 -16.94 -14.68 4.21
C TYR A 189 -18.22 -15.27 3.61
N GLN A 190 -18.89 -16.18 4.33
CA GLN A 190 -20.16 -16.78 3.88
C GLN A 190 -21.27 -15.74 3.70
N LEU A 191 -21.38 -14.78 4.63
CA LEU A 191 -22.38 -13.70 4.55
C LEU A 191 -22.15 -12.78 3.34
N LEU A 192 -20.89 -12.54 2.95
CA LEU A 192 -20.56 -11.79 1.73
C LEU A 192 -20.92 -12.60 0.48
N HIS A 193 -20.54 -13.87 0.43
CA HIS A 193 -20.81 -14.77 -0.70
C HIS A 193 -22.32 -14.96 -0.95
N GLU A 194 -23.12 -15.07 0.11
CA GLU A 194 -24.57 -15.27 0.04
C GLU A 194 -25.36 -13.95 -0.05
N SER A 195 -24.70 -12.79 -0.04
CA SER A 195 -25.40 -11.51 -0.05
C SER A 195 -26.19 -11.31 -1.35
N LYS A 196 -27.50 -11.11 -1.20
CA LYS A 196 -28.39 -10.68 -2.29
C LYS A 196 -28.39 -9.16 -2.49
N ARG A 197 -27.76 -8.41 -1.59
CA ARG A 197 -27.72 -6.94 -1.61
C ARG A 197 -26.50 -6.43 -2.36
N VAL A 198 -25.36 -7.09 -2.18
CA VAL A 198 -24.08 -6.71 -2.76
C VAL A 198 -23.47 -7.96 -3.39
N PRO A 199 -23.33 -8.02 -4.72
CA PRO A 199 -22.56 -9.07 -5.39
C PRO A 199 -21.15 -9.16 -4.80
N GLU A 200 -20.61 -10.37 -4.69
CA GLU A 200 -19.33 -10.62 -4.03
C GLU A 200 -18.19 -9.73 -4.55
N HIS A 201 -18.00 -9.71 -5.88
CA HIS A 201 -17.04 -8.87 -6.61
C HIS A 201 -17.33 -7.35 -6.55
N GLN A 202 -18.38 -6.91 -5.86
CA GLN A 202 -18.66 -5.48 -5.65
C GLN A 202 -18.39 -5.06 -4.21
N ASN A 203 -17.98 -5.96 -3.33
CA ASN A 203 -17.67 -5.58 -1.95
C ASN A 203 -16.45 -4.66 -1.88
N PHE A 204 -16.49 -3.71 -0.95
CA PHE A 204 -15.41 -2.76 -0.67
C PHE A 204 -14.07 -3.46 -0.38
N LEU A 205 -14.15 -4.54 0.40
CA LEU A 205 -13.09 -5.51 0.63
C LEU A 205 -13.64 -6.88 0.24
N ASN A 206 -13.09 -7.50 -0.80
CA ASN A 206 -13.51 -8.79 -1.30
C ASN A 206 -12.64 -9.90 -0.70
N LEU A 207 -13.29 -10.99 -0.30
CA LEU A 207 -12.70 -12.16 0.35
C LEU A 207 -12.88 -13.44 -0.49
N GLU A 208 -13.35 -13.35 -1.74
CA GLU A 208 -13.70 -14.47 -2.62
C GLU A 208 -12.64 -15.58 -2.66
N HIS A 209 -11.36 -15.22 -2.62
CA HIS A 209 -10.24 -16.15 -2.71
C HIS A 209 -9.65 -16.57 -1.35
N VAL A 210 -10.23 -16.10 -0.24
CA VAL A 210 -9.84 -16.51 1.11
C VAL A 210 -10.39 -17.90 1.40
N THR A 211 -9.55 -18.80 1.89
CA THR A 211 -9.99 -20.12 2.36
C THR A 211 -9.60 -20.33 3.82
N PHE A 212 -10.31 -21.23 4.50
CA PHE A 212 -10.11 -21.50 5.92
C PHE A 212 -9.73 -22.97 6.16
N THR A 213 -8.90 -23.23 7.16
CA THR A 213 -8.71 -24.57 7.75
C THR A 213 -9.96 -24.97 8.53
N ASP A 214 -10.08 -26.23 8.96
CA ASP A 214 -11.23 -26.68 9.77
C ASP A 214 -11.31 -25.94 11.11
N ASP A 215 -10.16 -25.61 11.70
CA ASP A 215 -10.03 -24.89 12.98
C ASP A 215 -10.35 -23.39 12.90
N GLY A 216 -10.54 -22.84 11.70
CA GLY A 216 -10.93 -21.44 11.51
C GLY A 216 -9.81 -20.52 11.07
N GLU A 217 -8.57 -21.02 11.00
CA GLU A 217 -7.42 -20.27 10.53
C GLU A 217 -7.45 -20.04 9.02
N VAL A 218 -6.76 -19.01 8.55
CA VAL A 218 -6.76 -18.64 7.13
C VAL A 218 -5.73 -19.46 6.39
N ARG A 219 -6.17 -20.39 5.54
CA ARG A 219 -5.29 -21.25 4.74
C ARG A 219 -4.73 -20.47 3.55
N ASP A 220 -5.60 -19.95 2.70
CA ASP A 220 -5.21 -19.11 1.57
C ASP A 220 -5.51 -17.66 1.92
N PHE A 221 -4.47 -16.88 2.23
CA PHE A 221 -4.62 -15.45 2.50
C PHE A 221 -4.58 -14.68 1.18
N HIS A 222 -5.75 -14.25 0.70
CA HIS A 222 -5.90 -13.44 -0.51
C HIS A 222 -7.07 -12.45 -0.34
N ILE A 223 -6.73 -11.21 0.00
CA ILE A 223 -7.71 -10.12 0.14
C ILE A 223 -7.63 -9.19 -1.06
N GLU A 224 -8.78 -8.65 -1.48
CA GLU A 224 -8.86 -7.71 -2.59
C GLU A 224 -9.48 -6.38 -2.13
N PHE A 225 -8.71 -5.30 -2.18
CA PHE A 225 -9.19 -3.94 -1.93
C PHE A 225 -9.78 -3.36 -3.22
N ARG A 226 -11.10 -3.19 -3.27
CA ARG A 226 -11.81 -2.75 -4.49
C ARG A 226 -12.24 -1.29 -4.46
N PHE A 227 -12.05 -0.59 -3.36
CA PHE A 227 -12.50 0.80 -3.24
C PHE A 227 -11.60 1.87 -3.85
N PRO A 228 -10.37 1.62 -4.32
CA PRO A 228 -9.66 2.64 -5.09
C PRO A 228 -10.37 2.93 -6.42
N ASP A 229 -10.49 4.21 -6.76
CA ASP A 229 -10.96 4.62 -8.10
C ASP A 229 -9.81 4.48 -9.11
N ALA A 230 -10.17 4.48 -10.40
CA ALA A 230 -9.20 4.48 -11.49
C ALA A 230 -8.15 5.60 -11.35
N ASP A 231 -6.91 5.21 -11.63
CA ASP A 231 -5.70 6.00 -11.42
C ASP A 231 -4.74 5.74 -12.58
N LEU A 232 -4.12 6.79 -13.10
CA LEU A 232 -3.12 6.69 -14.17
C LEU A 232 -1.78 7.30 -13.75
N ALA A 233 -1.57 7.59 -12.46
CA ALA A 233 -0.32 8.09 -11.92
C ALA A 233 0.49 6.95 -11.26
N PRO A 234 1.61 6.50 -11.85
CA PRO A 234 2.48 5.47 -11.28
C PRO A 234 2.83 5.70 -9.80
N SER A 235 3.19 6.94 -9.43
CA SER A 235 3.57 7.28 -8.06
C SER A 235 2.45 7.00 -7.06
N SER A 236 1.21 7.31 -7.43
CA SER A 236 0.03 7.04 -6.60
C SER A 236 -0.26 5.55 -6.49
N ILE A 237 -0.22 4.81 -7.61
CA ILE A 237 -0.49 3.37 -7.59
C ILE A 237 0.52 2.63 -6.71
N VAL A 238 1.81 2.94 -6.85
CA VAL A 238 2.87 2.35 -6.02
C VAL A 238 2.70 2.75 -4.56
N ALA A 239 2.36 4.00 -4.26
CA ALA A 239 2.17 4.43 -2.89
C ALA A 239 1.02 3.68 -2.19
N LYS A 240 -0.09 3.45 -2.91
CA LYS A 240 -1.23 2.64 -2.44
C LYS A 240 -0.87 1.15 -2.25
N THR A 241 0.04 0.59 -3.04
CA THR A 241 0.60 -0.76 -2.79
C THR A 241 1.20 -0.86 -1.39
N PHE A 242 2.01 0.14 -1.00
CA PHE A 242 2.60 0.18 0.34
C PHE A 242 1.57 0.51 1.43
N LEU A 243 0.54 1.31 1.13
CA LEU A 243 -0.58 1.54 2.06
C LEU A 243 -1.24 0.21 2.46
N PHE A 244 -1.59 -0.64 1.51
CA PHE A 244 -2.30 -1.89 1.80
C PHE A 244 -1.40 -2.92 2.50
N LEU A 245 -0.11 -2.99 2.13
CA LEU A 245 0.86 -3.77 2.90
C LEU A 245 0.99 -3.24 4.33
N ALA A 246 1.02 -1.91 4.53
CA ALA A 246 1.11 -1.31 5.86
C ALA A 246 -0.12 -1.61 6.72
N VAL A 247 -1.33 -1.56 6.13
CA VAL A 247 -2.58 -1.95 6.80
C VAL A 247 -2.50 -3.41 7.29
N LEU A 248 -2.04 -4.33 6.45
CA LEU A 248 -1.85 -5.73 6.83
C LEU A 248 -0.86 -5.88 8.00
N LEU A 249 0.34 -5.31 7.88
CA LEU A 249 1.36 -5.46 8.93
C LEU A 249 0.98 -4.76 10.23
N LYS A 250 0.21 -3.67 10.17
CA LYS A 250 -0.36 -3.04 11.38
C LYS A 250 -1.44 -3.91 12.01
N ALA A 251 -2.28 -4.59 11.22
CA ALA A 251 -3.26 -5.54 11.74
C ALA A 251 -2.60 -6.70 12.50
N VAL A 252 -1.47 -7.22 12.00
CA VAL A 252 -0.67 -8.24 12.71
C VAL A 252 -0.19 -7.70 14.05
N GLU A 253 0.40 -6.50 14.08
CA GLU A 253 0.87 -5.86 15.31
C GLU A 253 -0.26 -5.68 16.33
N MET A 254 -1.44 -5.28 15.88
CA MET A 254 -2.61 -5.08 16.74
C MET A 254 -3.24 -6.36 17.26
N SER A 255 -2.99 -7.50 16.59
CA SER A 255 -3.50 -8.81 16.99
C SER A 255 -2.91 -9.31 18.32
N GLN A 256 -1.87 -8.66 18.85
CA GLN A 256 -1.38 -8.90 20.21
C GLN A 256 -2.37 -8.50 21.30
N TYR A 257 -3.23 -7.55 21.00
CA TYR A 257 -4.08 -6.91 21.99
C TYR A 257 -5.54 -7.36 21.91
N GLY A 258 -5.92 -8.02 20.80
CA GLY A 258 -7.27 -8.47 20.50
C GLY A 258 -7.77 -7.94 19.16
N VAL A 259 -9.09 -7.88 19.01
CA VAL A 259 -9.73 -7.37 17.78
C VAL A 259 -10.03 -5.88 17.90
N ILE A 260 -9.54 -5.12 16.93
CA ILE A 260 -9.75 -3.67 16.80
C ILE A 260 -11.24 -3.37 16.75
N HIS A 261 -11.71 -2.42 17.55
CA HIS A 261 -13.07 -1.89 17.46
C HIS A 261 -13.11 -0.66 16.57
N VAL A 262 -14.20 -0.52 15.81
CA VAL A 262 -14.47 0.60 14.90
C VAL A 262 -14.76 1.97 15.59
N GLY A 263 -14.69 2.06 16.93
CA GLY A 263 -14.98 3.28 17.70
C GLY A 263 -16.36 3.29 18.38
N ARG A 264 -16.67 4.37 19.11
CA ARG A 264 -17.95 4.48 19.86
C ARG A 264 -19.13 4.62 18.90
N VAL A 265 -20.34 4.28 19.35
CA VAL A 265 -21.56 4.28 18.51
C VAL A 265 -21.76 5.58 17.71
N ARG A 266 -21.57 6.76 18.33
CA ARG A 266 -21.72 8.06 17.64
C ARG A 266 -20.63 8.29 16.58
N GLU A 267 -19.38 7.98 16.92
CA GLU A 267 -18.24 8.10 16.00
C GLU A 267 -18.40 7.15 14.81
N TRP A 268 -18.84 5.92 15.07
CA TRP A 268 -19.10 4.94 14.02
C TRP A 268 -20.23 5.37 13.09
N ARG A 269 -21.35 5.88 13.62
CA ARG A 269 -22.45 6.41 12.80
C ARG A 269 -21.96 7.55 11.89
N ARG A 270 -21.16 8.48 12.43
CA ARG A 270 -20.56 9.55 11.62
C ARG A 270 -19.68 9.01 10.49
N LYS A 271 -18.87 7.98 10.76
CA LYS A 271 -18.04 7.34 9.72
C LYS A 271 -18.88 6.69 8.62
N VAL A 272 -20.01 6.07 8.97
CA VAL A 272 -20.94 5.51 7.99
C VAL A 272 -21.59 6.62 7.17
N GLU A 273 -22.01 7.74 7.79
CA GLU A 273 -22.53 8.91 7.07
C GLU A 273 -21.52 9.49 6.08
N LEU A 274 -20.26 9.69 6.51
CA LEU A 274 -19.18 10.15 5.62
C LEU A 274 -18.97 9.19 4.45
N LEU A 275 -19.02 7.88 4.70
CA LEU A 275 -18.84 6.88 3.66
C LEU A 275 -20.03 6.84 2.69
N ASP A 276 -21.26 7.05 3.15
CA ASP A 276 -22.45 7.19 2.30
C ASP A 276 -22.40 8.49 1.46
N MET A 277 -21.82 9.57 1.98
CA MET A 277 -21.56 10.79 1.20
C MET A 277 -20.53 10.55 0.08
N LEU A 278 -19.51 9.72 0.32
CA LEU A 278 -18.45 9.41 -0.66
C LEU A 278 -18.79 8.26 -1.60
N SER A 279 -19.67 7.33 -1.19
CA SER A 279 -19.98 6.11 -1.93
C SER A 279 -21.50 5.89 -1.95
N ASN A 280 -22.15 6.42 -2.97
CA ASN A 280 -23.59 6.27 -3.19
C ASN A 280 -23.91 6.00 -4.67
N ASN A 281 -25.21 5.93 -4.97
CA ASN A 281 -25.72 5.68 -6.31
C ASN A 281 -26.56 6.86 -6.82
N GLU A 282 -26.41 8.03 -6.22
CA GLU A 282 -27.26 9.21 -6.44
C GLU A 282 -26.70 10.15 -7.53
N GLY A 283 -25.41 10.00 -7.87
CA GLY A 283 -24.75 10.82 -8.89
C GLY A 283 -25.13 10.45 -10.32
N ASN A 284 -24.69 11.23 -11.30
CA ASN A 284 -24.95 10.96 -12.71
C ASN A 284 -24.11 9.80 -13.25
N LEU A 285 -24.67 9.04 -14.21
CA LEU A 285 -23.98 7.95 -14.92
C LEU A 285 -23.36 6.86 -14.04
N ALA A 286 -22.06 6.96 -13.70
CA ALA A 286 -21.30 5.96 -12.94
C ALA A 286 -20.56 6.58 -11.75
N THR A 287 -20.89 7.82 -11.37
CA THR A 287 -20.31 8.52 -10.22
C THR A 287 -21.25 8.50 -9.00
N SER A 288 -20.66 8.57 -7.81
CA SER A 288 -21.39 8.96 -6.60
C SER A 288 -21.75 10.45 -6.69
N ASP A 289 -22.85 10.87 -6.08
CA ASP A 289 -23.14 12.28 -5.84
C ASP A 289 -22.40 12.71 -4.58
N THR A 290 -21.38 13.55 -4.74
CA THR A 290 -20.58 14.09 -3.63
C THR A 290 -20.84 15.57 -3.40
N SER A 291 -21.93 16.13 -3.94
CA SER A 291 -22.30 17.55 -3.73
C SER A 291 -22.50 17.93 -2.26
N GLY A 292 -22.83 16.95 -1.40
CA GLY A 292 -22.92 17.12 0.04
C GLY A 292 -21.59 17.13 0.80
N VAL A 293 -20.45 16.88 0.13
CA VAL A 293 -19.10 16.92 0.72
C VAL A 293 -18.63 18.37 0.75
N THR A 294 -18.99 19.09 1.82
CA THR A 294 -18.62 20.49 2.02
C THR A 294 -17.13 20.65 2.39
N PRO A 295 -16.56 21.87 2.36
CA PRO A 295 -15.19 22.10 2.82
C PRO A 295 -14.93 21.61 4.26
N GLU A 296 -15.90 21.74 5.16
CA GLU A 296 -15.80 21.24 6.54
C GLU A 296 -15.72 19.71 6.57
N VAL A 297 -16.47 19.02 5.70
CA VAL A 297 -16.40 17.56 5.55
C VAL A 297 -15.05 17.14 4.97
N ILE A 298 -14.50 17.89 4.01
CA ILE A 298 -13.15 17.65 3.48
C ILE A 298 -12.12 17.76 4.60
N ASP A 299 -12.19 18.76 5.47
CA ASP A 299 -11.24 18.92 6.57
C ASP A 299 -11.36 17.80 7.63
N GLU A 300 -12.59 17.30 7.86
CA GLU A 300 -12.83 16.10 8.67
C GLU A 300 -12.18 14.86 8.05
N LEU A 301 -12.33 14.68 6.73
CA LEU A 301 -11.73 13.56 5.99
C LEU A 301 -10.20 13.62 6.00
N ARG A 302 -9.60 14.80 5.75
CA ARG A 302 -8.15 15.03 5.85
C ARG A 302 -7.60 14.66 7.23
N THR A 303 -8.31 15.05 8.28
CA THR A 303 -7.93 14.73 9.65
C THR A 303 -7.94 13.23 9.90
N GLY A 304 -8.95 12.51 9.39
CA GLY A 304 -8.98 11.05 9.49
C GLY A 304 -7.92 10.35 8.62
N CYS A 305 -7.56 10.91 7.46
CA CYS A 305 -6.43 10.43 6.65
C CYS A 305 -5.11 10.60 7.40
N ARG A 306 -4.86 11.76 8.02
CA ARG A 306 -3.68 12.00 8.87
C ARG A 306 -3.61 11.02 10.02
N GLU A 307 -4.71 10.78 10.73
CA GLU A 307 -4.77 9.77 11.79
C GLU A 307 -4.38 8.37 11.29
N LEU A 308 -4.92 7.96 10.14
CA LEU A 308 -4.57 6.68 9.52
C LEU A 308 -3.07 6.61 9.22
N LEU A 309 -2.51 7.64 8.58
CA LEU A 309 -1.09 7.66 8.21
C LEU A 309 -0.19 7.72 9.44
N GLU A 310 -0.54 8.48 10.48
CA GLU A 310 0.15 8.48 11.78
C GLU A 310 0.19 7.09 12.40
N LEU A 311 -0.94 6.37 12.37
CA LEU A 311 -1.01 4.99 12.85
C LEU A 311 -0.08 4.07 12.05
N LEU A 312 -0.02 4.23 10.74
CA LEU A 312 0.79 3.39 9.84
C LEU A 312 2.27 3.82 9.76
N LYS A 313 2.63 5.04 10.19
CA LYS A 313 3.98 5.60 10.07
C LYS A 313 5.09 4.66 10.59
N PRO A 314 4.96 3.99 11.75
CA PRO A 314 5.99 3.07 12.22
C PRO A 314 6.27 1.90 11.25
N VAL A 315 5.26 1.47 10.48
CA VAL A 315 5.42 0.43 9.46
C VAL A 315 6.16 0.98 8.23
N PHE A 316 5.87 2.23 7.83
CA PHE A 316 6.61 2.88 6.73
C PHE A 316 8.07 3.17 7.10
N VAL A 317 8.37 3.55 8.33
CA VAL A 317 9.75 3.68 8.82
C VAL A 317 10.50 2.35 8.67
N ARG A 318 9.84 1.22 8.95
CA ARG A 318 10.41 -0.11 8.72
C ARG A 318 10.67 -0.37 7.23
N PHE A 319 9.74 0.01 6.34
CA PHE A 319 9.98 -0.11 4.89
C PHE A 319 11.17 0.73 4.43
N ALA A 320 11.28 1.96 4.93
CA ALA A 320 12.40 2.85 4.63
C ALA A 320 13.72 2.22 5.07
N ARG A 321 13.82 1.74 6.31
CA ARG A 321 15.06 1.11 6.82
C ARG A 321 15.53 -0.11 6.02
N VAL A 322 14.59 -0.88 5.45
CA VAL A 322 14.90 -2.08 4.65
C VAL A 322 15.18 -1.75 3.18
N GLY A 323 14.50 -0.76 2.59
CA GLY A 323 14.59 -0.45 1.15
C GLY A 323 15.41 0.79 0.80
N TYR A 324 15.64 1.67 1.76
CA TYR A 324 16.30 2.97 1.66
C TYR A 324 17.15 3.18 2.90
N GLU A 325 18.28 2.45 2.94
CA GLU A 325 19.43 2.63 3.84
C GLU A 325 19.27 3.90 4.74
N GLY A 326 18.90 3.75 6.02
CA GLY A 326 18.89 4.83 7.02
C GLY A 326 17.93 6.02 6.90
N SER A 327 17.02 6.08 5.92
CA SER A 327 15.96 7.10 5.92
C SER A 327 14.82 6.71 6.86
N GLU A 328 14.25 7.67 7.61
CA GLU A 328 12.96 7.49 8.30
C GLU A 328 11.77 7.69 7.35
N ASP A 329 12.01 8.34 6.20
CA ASP A 329 10.98 8.74 5.25
C ASP A 329 10.99 7.81 4.03
N HIS A 330 9.91 7.05 3.88
CA HIS A 330 9.68 6.20 2.70
C HIS A 330 8.95 7.01 1.62
N PRO A 331 9.37 6.98 0.33
CA PRO A 331 8.74 7.78 -0.73
C PRO A 331 7.22 7.60 -0.84
N ALA A 332 6.73 6.37 -0.69
CA ALA A 332 5.29 6.10 -0.66
C ALA A 332 4.55 6.84 0.47
N PHE A 333 5.16 6.99 1.65
CA PHE A 333 4.54 7.72 2.76
C PHE A 333 4.38 9.20 2.43
N GLU A 334 5.35 9.80 1.74
CA GLU A 334 5.29 11.20 1.32
C GLU A 334 4.23 11.45 0.26
N VAL A 335 4.09 10.54 -0.71
CA VAL A 335 3.01 10.56 -1.70
C VAL A 335 1.65 10.44 -1.01
N LEU A 336 1.50 9.47 -0.10
CA LEU A 336 0.24 9.28 0.66
C LEU A 336 -0.08 10.48 1.54
N SER A 337 0.92 11.12 2.14
CA SER A 337 0.74 12.33 2.96
C SER A 337 0.23 13.51 2.13
N LEU A 338 0.70 13.66 0.88
CA LEU A 338 0.13 14.64 -0.05
C LEU A 338 -1.31 14.28 -0.41
N LEU A 339 -1.58 13.02 -0.76
CA LEU A 339 -2.92 12.55 -1.13
C LEU A 339 -3.91 12.56 0.04
N ALA A 340 -3.45 12.52 1.28
CA ALA A 340 -4.28 12.72 2.47
C ALA A 340 -4.86 14.15 2.54
N GLU A 341 -4.10 15.14 2.09
CA GLU A 341 -4.52 16.54 2.03
C GLU A 341 -5.26 16.88 0.72
N THR A 342 -4.76 16.37 -0.40
CA THR A 342 -5.31 16.64 -1.74
C THR A 342 -5.29 15.35 -2.57
N PRO A 343 -6.29 14.46 -2.41
CA PRO A 343 -6.39 13.24 -3.20
C PRO A 343 -6.54 13.56 -4.69
N LEU A 344 -6.36 12.53 -5.53
CA LEU A 344 -6.42 12.67 -6.98
C LEU A 344 -7.73 13.31 -7.44
N SER A 345 -8.85 12.97 -6.80
CA SER A 345 -10.15 13.57 -7.13
C SER A 345 -10.15 15.10 -7.03
N LEU A 346 -9.53 15.66 -5.99
CA LEU A 346 -9.42 17.10 -5.80
C LEU A 346 -8.40 17.73 -6.75
N LEU A 347 -7.28 17.05 -7.02
CA LEU A 347 -6.31 17.50 -8.03
C LEU A 347 -6.96 17.58 -9.41
N ARG A 348 -7.70 16.54 -9.82
CA ARG A 348 -8.40 16.50 -11.10
C ARG A 348 -9.55 17.51 -11.17
N ALA A 349 -10.32 17.68 -10.10
CA ALA A 349 -11.37 18.70 -10.03
C ALA A 349 -10.83 20.14 -10.17
N SER A 350 -9.55 20.38 -9.80
CA SER A 350 -8.86 21.65 -10.04
C SER A 350 -8.40 21.86 -11.49
N GLY A 351 -8.62 20.88 -12.37
CA GLY A 351 -8.27 20.92 -13.79
C GLY A 351 -6.92 20.32 -14.15
N ARG A 352 -6.22 19.68 -13.20
CA ARG A 352 -4.93 19.03 -13.49
C ARG A 352 -5.10 17.74 -14.28
N ASP A 353 -4.23 17.53 -15.26
CA ASP A 353 -4.16 16.26 -15.98
C ASP A 353 -3.24 15.23 -15.30
N TRP A 354 -3.17 14.02 -15.85
CA TRP A 354 -2.39 12.93 -15.26
C TRP A 354 -0.88 13.17 -15.30
N ILE A 355 -0.37 13.94 -16.28
CA ILE A 355 1.05 14.26 -16.40
C ILE A 355 1.44 15.25 -15.30
N GLU A 356 0.63 16.31 -15.11
CA GLU A 356 0.84 17.29 -14.05
C GLU A 356 0.72 16.66 -12.65
N ILE A 357 -0.23 15.73 -12.49
CA ILE A 357 -0.39 14.96 -11.24
C ILE A 357 0.83 14.08 -10.98
N GLU A 358 1.26 13.25 -11.94
CA GLU A 358 2.43 12.39 -11.75
C GLU A 358 3.70 13.22 -11.48
N GLN A 359 3.88 14.36 -12.14
CA GLN A 359 4.99 15.26 -11.86
C GLN A 359 4.97 15.70 -10.39
N LEU A 360 3.84 16.22 -9.90
CA LEU A 360 3.70 16.64 -8.50
C LEU A 360 4.00 15.51 -7.50
N LEU A 361 3.47 14.31 -7.76
CA LEU A 361 3.68 13.16 -6.88
C LEU A 361 5.12 12.67 -6.91
N SER A 362 5.75 12.65 -8.10
CA SER A 362 7.13 12.22 -8.26
C SER A 362 8.13 13.19 -7.62
N GLU A 363 7.88 14.51 -7.70
CA GLU A 363 8.65 15.53 -6.99
C GLU A 363 8.55 15.33 -5.49
N ARG A 364 7.35 15.04 -4.97
CA ARG A 364 7.14 14.75 -3.55
C ARG A 364 7.90 13.50 -3.10
N ALA A 365 7.91 12.45 -3.92
CA ALA A 365 8.63 11.21 -3.66
C ALA A 365 10.17 11.36 -3.71
N ALA A 366 10.68 12.31 -4.50
CA ALA A 366 12.12 12.53 -4.67
C ALA A 366 12.78 13.27 -3.49
N VAL A 367 12.00 14.00 -2.68
CA VAL A 367 12.53 14.78 -1.54
C VAL A 367 13.23 13.90 -0.48
N THR A 368 13.00 12.58 -0.49
CA THR A 368 13.55 11.64 0.51
C THR A 368 14.71 10.78 0.00
N SER A 369 15.16 10.94 -1.25
CA SER A 369 16.36 10.23 -1.71
C SER A 369 17.63 10.95 -1.24
N THR A 370 17.94 10.88 0.06
CA THR A 370 19.33 11.03 0.50
C THR A 370 20.08 9.77 0.06
N GLU A 371 20.35 9.66 -1.24
CA GLU A 371 21.09 8.54 -1.79
C GLU A 371 22.43 8.41 -1.04
N TRP A 372 22.72 7.21 -0.57
CA TRP A 372 24.08 6.85 -0.18
C TRP A 372 24.90 6.87 -1.43
N ASP A 373 25.92 7.72 -1.40
CA ASP A 373 26.80 7.84 -2.54
C ASP A 373 27.72 6.59 -2.61
N LYS A 374 28.61 6.57 -3.61
CA LYS A 374 29.53 5.43 -3.79
C LYS A 374 30.43 5.20 -2.58
N SER A 375 30.80 6.26 -1.86
CA SER A 375 31.69 6.19 -0.70
C SER A 375 30.96 5.62 0.51
N ASP A 376 29.69 5.97 0.68
CA ASP A 376 28.82 5.38 1.69
C ASP A 376 28.64 3.87 1.50
N ARG A 377 28.31 3.44 0.27
CA ARG A 377 28.17 2.01 -0.05
C ARG A 377 29.48 1.24 0.15
N ARG A 378 30.61 1.88 -0.15
CA ARG A 378 31.93 1.29 0.08
C ARG A 378 32.23 1.18 1.59
N LEU A 379 31.92 2.21 2.37
CA LEU A 379 32.07 2.20 3.84
C LEU A 379 31.22 1.10 4.48
N ILE A 380 29.95 0.99 4.09
CA ILE A 380 29.05 -0.08 4.52
C ILE A 380 29.68 -1.44 4.23
N ARG A 381 30.15 -1.65 2.99
CA ARG A 381 30.81 -2.90 2.59
C ARG A 381 32.07 -3.21 3.42
N VAL A 382 32.91 -2.20 3.72
CA VAL A 382 34.11 -2.38 4.55
C VAL A 382 33.74 -2.91 5.94
N ILE A 383 32.66 -2.39 6.53
CA ILE A 383 32.14 -2.80 7.84
C ILE A 383 31.49 -4.19 7.75
N GLU A 384 30.58 -4.42 6.79
CA GLU A 384 29.84 -5.68 6.68
C GLU A 384 30.73 -6.89 6.37
N LEU A 385 31.73 -6.70 5.50
CA LEU A 385 32.64 -7.77 5.11
C LEU A 385 33.88 -7.85 6.03
N ALA A 386 33.93 -7.00 7.06
CA ALA A 386 35.10 -6.84 7.91
C ALA A 386 36.41 -6.75 7.09
N GLU A 387 36.43 -5.91 6.04
CA GLU A 387 37.59 -5.83 5.13
C GLU A 387 38.84 -5.26 5.83
N LEU A 388 38.64 -4.54 6.94
CA LEU A 388 39.69 -3.97 7.78
C LEU A 388 39.53 -4.49 9.22
N THR A 389 40.38 -5.44 9.64
CA THR A 389 40.40 -6.07 10.97
C THR A 389 41.73 -5.83 11.69
N ASP A 390 41.90 -6.39 12.89
CA ASP A 390 43.16 -6.40 13.65
C ASP A 390 43.68 -5.02 14.06
N HIS A 391 42.79 -4.02 14.13
CA HIS A 391 43.15 -2.69 14.61
C HIS A 391 43.04 -2.64 16.14
N ALA A 392 44.05 -2.04 16.79
CA ALA A 392 44.13 -2.00 18.25
C ALA A 392 43.09 -1.07 18.91
N ALA A 393 42.50 -0.15 18.15
CA ALA A 393 41.52 0.82 18.64
C ALA A 393 40.63 1.36 17.51
N PRO A 394 39.42 1.86 17.85
CA PRO A 394 38.50 2.48 16.88
C PRO A 394 39.15 3.58 16.05
N GLU A 395 39.98 4.42 16.67
CA GLU A 395 40.62 5.54 16.00
C GLU A 395 41.62 5.08 14.93
N ALA A 396 42.37 4.01 15.19
CA ALA A 396 43.29 3.44 14.19
C ALA A 396 42.52 2.91 12.97
N TRP A 397 41.39 2.24 13.22
CA TRP A 397 40.50 1.75 12.16
C TRP A 397 39.87 2.90 11.37
N LYS A 398 39.42 3.97 12.04
CA LYS A 398 38.85 5.16 11.37
C LYS A 398 39.89 5.82 10.47
N TRP A 399 41.13 5.97 10.93
CA TRP A 399 42.21 6.55 10.12
C TRP A 399 42.49 5.74 8.86
N GLU A 400 42.58 4.41 8.99
CA GLU A 400 42.82 3.52 7.86
C GLU A 400 41.64 3.52 6.88
N THR A 401 40.42 3.45 7.40
CA THR A 401 39.19 3.50 6.62
C THR A 401 39.04 4.83 5.87
N ALA A 402 39.33 5.96 6.52
CA ALA A 402 39.29 7.28 5.87
C ALA A 402 40.28 7.33 4.69
N ARG A 403 41.48 6.76 4.86
CA ARG A 403 42.49 6.68 3.81
C ARG A 403 42.05 5.81 2.63
N GLU A 404 41.56 4.60 2.91
CA GLU A 404 41.11 3.63 1.89
C GLU A 404 39.92 4.18 1.07
N LEU A 405 39.07 4.97 1.71
CA LEU A 405 37.88 5.55 1.08
C LEU A 405 38.10 6.95 0.50
N PHE A 406 39.33 7.49 0.59
CA PHE A 406 39.66 8.86 0.20
C PHE A 406 38.75 9.92 0.86
N LEU A 407 38.40 9.70 2.12
CA LEU A 407 37.58 10.58 2.94
C LEU A 407 38.44 11.39 3.91
N THR A 408 37.97 12.59 4.28
CA THR A 408 38.54 13.30 5.44
C THR A 408 38.03 12.65 6.73
N PRO A 409 38.76 12.75 7.86
CA PRO A 409 38.29 12.21 9.14
C PRO A 409 36.91 12.73 9.56
N GLN A 410 36.64 14.01 9.33
CA GLN A 410 35.34 14.64 9.63
C GLN A 410 34.20 14.08 8.77
N GLU A 411 34.49 13.79 7.49
CA GLU A 411 33.50 13.22 6.58
C GLU A 411 33.23 11.74 6.92
N LEU A 412 34.26 11.00 7.33
CA LEU A 412 34.10 9.65 7.84
C LEU A 412 33.27 9.64 9.13
N GLU A 413 33.55 10.52 10.10
CA GLU A 413 32.79 10.60 11.35
C GLU A 413 31.31 10.90 11.10
N ARG A 414 31.01 11.90 10.27
CA ARG A 414 29.63 12.22 9.88
C ARG A 414 28.91 11.03 9.24
N ARG A 415 29.63 10.24 8.43
CA ARG A 415 29.08 9.03 7.80
C ARG A 415 28.91 7.90 8.80
N LEU A 416 29.86 7.71 9.71
CA LEU A 416 29.74 6.72 10.78
C LEU A 416 28.61 7.05 11.75
N GLU A 417 28.41 8.31 12.12
CA GLU A 417 27.23 8.75 12.90
C GLU A 417 25.93 8.39 12.17
N ARG A 418 25.84 8.72 10.88
CA ARG A 418 24.68 8.36 10.05
C ARG A 418 24.47 6.84 9.95
N LEU A 419 25.55 6.06 9.91
CA LEU A 419 25.49 4.58 9.90
C LEU A 419 25.13 3.98 11.26
N ASP A 420 25.57 4.61 12.36
CA ASP A 420 25.20 4.26 13.73
C ASP A 420 23.71 4.48 13.95
N ASP A 421 23.18 5.64 13.53
CA ASP A 421 21.75 5.94 13.54
C ASP A 421 20.93 4.96 12.68
N TRP A 422 21.50 4.48 11.57
CA TRP A 422 20.82 3.56 10.66
C TRP A 422 20.68 2.14 11.23
N ARG A 423 21.78 1.53 11.69
CA ARG A 423 21.84 0.08 11.97
C ARG A 423 22.56 -0.27 13.27
N GLY A 424 22.91 0.74 14.06
CA GLY A 424 23.74 0.60 15.24
C GLY A 424 25.15 0.14 14.86
N LEU A 425 26.14 0.95 15.19
CA LEU A 425 27.54 0.60 15.05
C LEU A 425 28.12 0.29 16.42
N LYS A 426 28.95 -0.76 16.45
CA LYS A 426 29.71 -1.10 17.63
C LYS A 426 31.12 -1.45 17.23
N TRP A 427 32.07 -1.02 18.06
CA TRP A 427 33.42 -1.53 18.01
C TRP A 427 33.49 -2.94 18.56
N ASP A 428 33.97 -3.89 17.75
CA ASP A 428 34.30 -5.23 18.18
C ASP A 428 35.78 -5.32 18.55
N THR A 429 36.05 -5.54 19.84
CA THR A 429 37.43 -5.61 20.36
C THR A 429 38.16 -6.90 20.00
N GLU A 430 37.44 -7.98 19.68
CA GLU A 430 38.05 -9.27 19.34
C GLU A 430 38.52 -9.28 17.88
N LEU A 431 37.70 -8.75 16.97
CA LEU A 431 38.01 -8.61 15.56
C LEU A 431 38.84 -7.35 15.25
N GLY A 432 38.85 -6.36 16.15
CA GLY A 432 39.51 -5.08 15.93
C GLY A 432 38.90 -4.32 14.75
N THR A 433 37.58 -4.25 14.69
CA THR A 433 36.82 -3.61 13.59
C THR A 433 35.47 -3.05 14.06
N MET A 434 34.82 -2.24 13.21
CA MET A 434 33.43 -1.83 13.41
C MET A 434 32.48 -2.91 12.89
N ILE A 435 31.39 -3.18 13.61
CA ILE A 435 30.33 -4.11 13.22
C ILE A 435 28.95 -3.47 13.35
N PHE A 436 27.98 -3.97 12.59
CA PHE A 436 26.57 -3.60 12.72
C PHE A 436 25.86 -4.44 13.80
N LEU A 437 24.97 -3.83 14.56
CA LEU A 437 24.27 -4.48 15.68
C LEU A 437 22.95 -5.19 15.30
N GLY A 438 22.41 -4.92 14.11
CA GLY A 438 21.20 -5.58 13.59
C GLY A 438 20.00 -4.66 13.52
#